data_AF-A0A956L0L7-F1
#
_entry.id   AF-A0A956L0L7-F1
#
_cell.length_a   1.000
_cell.length_b   1.000
_cell.length_c   1.000
_cell.angle_alpha   90.00
_cell.angle_beta   90.00
_cell.angle_gamma   90.00
#
_symmetry.space_group_name_H-M   'P 1'
#
loop_
_entity.id
_entity.type
_entity.pdbx_description
1 polymer ?
#
loop_
_entity_poly.entity_id
_entity_poly.type
_entity_poly.pdbx_seq_one_letter_code
_entity_poly.pdbx_strand_id
1 'polypeptide(L)'
;MPAFCVAEAIARFRTMEREAHATRAHMVDRRRQAARMDLDPAQGLALALDAAIQEQDRLVEALPGELTSFMERLFESPIERISEDYEIVRRAHGYVESLELSRGDALVLAAIVEHGHRRVDVDRAFLSGNTKDFGHGRPAGSELRARGIKFMAKARDALGWLASG
;
A
#
# COMPACT_ATOMS: atom_id res chain seq x y z
N MET A 1 11.69 6.47 4.15
CA MET A 1 10.76 5.44 3.64
C MET A 1 11.52 4.48 2.75
N PRO A 2 11.43 3.15 2.94
CA PRO A 2 12.02 2.18 2.01
C PRO A 2 11.57 2.43 0.57
N ALA A 3 12.50 2.44 -0.39
CA ALA A 3 12.19 2.71 -1.80
C ALA A 3 11.26 1.63 -2.39
N PHE A 4 11.38 0.39 -1.94
CA PHE A 4 10.50 -0.73 -2.27
C PHE A 4 9.01 -0.43 -2.03
N CYS A 5 8.65 0.37 -1.01
CA CYS A 5 7.25 0.74 -0.76
C CYS A 5 6.64 1.53 -1.92
N VAL A 6 7.45 2.26 -2.69
CA VAL A 6 6.99 2.97 -3.90
C VAL A 6 6.64 1.96 -4.99
N ALA A 7 7.49 0.97 -5.21
CA ALA A 7 7.24 -0.09 -6.17
C ALA A 7 6.00 -0.90 -5.80
N GLU A 8 5.80 -1.20 -4.52
CA GLU A 8 4.61 -1.87 -4.01
C GLU A 8 3.34 -1.03 -4.21
N ALA A 9 3.39 0.27 -3.93
CA ALA A 9 2.27 1.18 -4.17
C ALA A 9 1.86 1.20 -5.65
N ILE A 10 2.83 1.28 -6.57
CA ILE A 10 2.59 1.22 -8.02
C ILE A 10 1.98 -0.15 -8.41
N ALA A 11 2.52 -1.24 -7.87
CA ALA A 11 2.01 -2.59 -8.16
C ALA A 11 0.57 -2.79 -7.65
N ARG A 12 0.25 -2.25 -6.46
CA ARG A 12 -1.11 -2.27 -5.92
C ARG A 12 -2.05 -1.43 -6.78
N PHE A 13 -1.62 -0.25 -7.19
CA PHE A 13 -2.39 0.61 -8.08
C PHE A 13 -2.74 -0.09 -9.40
N ARG A 14 -1.77 -0.71 -10.08
CA ARG A 14 -2.01 -1.48 -11.31
C ARG A 14 -2.96 -2.65 -11.11
N THR A 15 -2.96 -3.24 -9.91
CA THR A 15 -3.92 -4.29 -9.57
C THR A 15 -5.33 -3.72 -9.43
N MET A 16 -5.48 -2.58 -8.75
CA MET A 16 -6.77 -1.88 -8.63
C MET A 16 -7.31 -1.44 -10.00
N GLU A 17 -6.44 -0.94 -10.89
CA GLU A 17 -6.81 -0.58 -12.26
C GLU A 17 -7.35 -1.80 -13.03
N ARG A 18 -6.67 -2.95 -12.96
CA ARG A 18 -7.17 -4.20 -13.57
C ARG A 18 -8.50 -4.66 -12.97
N GLU A 19 -8.66 -4.59 -11.66
CA GLU A 19 -9.92 -4.90 -10.96
C GLU A 19 -11.06 -3.98 -11.40
N ALA A 20 -10.77 -2.68 -11.60
CA ALA A 20 -11.72 -1.69 -12.10
C ALA A 20 -12.18 -1.99 -13.54
N HIS A 21 -11.25 -2.35 -14.43
CA HIS A 21 -11.58 -2.77 -15.79
C HIS A 21 -12.38 -4.07 -15.84
N ALA A 22 -12.04 -5.05 -14.99
CA ALA A 22 -12.79 -6.30 -14.90
C ALA A 22 -14.23 -6.07 -14.40
N THR A 23 -14.39 -5.20 -13.41
CA THR A 23 -15.70 -4.80 -12.88
C THR A 23 -16.55 -4.14 -13.97
N ARG A 24 -15.97 -3.19 -14.72
CA ARG A 24 -16.62 -2.56 -15.87
C ARG A 24 -17.05 -3.58 -16.92
N ALA A 25 -16.17 -4.52 -17.29
CA ALA A 25 -16.48 -5.57 -18.27
C ALA A 25 -17.67 -6.43 -17.79
N HIS A 26 -17.69 -6.79 -16.50
CA HIS A 26 -18.81 -7.51 -15.91
C HIS A 26 -20.13 -6.74 -16.02
N MET A 27 -20.13 -5.43 -15.72
CA MET A 27 -21.32 -4.57 -15.85
C MET A 27 -21.83 -4.51 -17.30
N VAL A 28 -20.92 -4.38 -18.28
CA VAL A 28 -21.27 -4.37 -19.71
C VAL A 28 -21.93 -5.69 -20.13
N ASP A 29 -21.41 -6.82 -19.68
CA ASP A 29 -21.98 -8.13 -20.00
C ASP A 29 -23.36 -8.31 -19.35
N ARG A 30 -23.55 -7.87 -18.11
CA ARG A 30 -24.86 -7.87 -17.45
C ARG A 30 -25.85 -6.96 -18.17
N ARG A 31 -25.39 -5.81 -18.66
CA ARG A 31 -26.22 -4.86 -19.41
C ARG A 31 -26.68 -5.46 -20.74
N ARG A 32 -25.80 -6.17 -21.44
CA ARG A 32 -26.14 -6.92 -22.67
C ARG A 32 -27.13 -8.04 -22.41
N GLN A 33 -27.04 -8.73 -21.26
CA GLN A 33 -28.00 -9.75 -20.87
C GLN A 33 -29.38 -9.14 -20.59
N ALA A 34 -29.43 -8.06 -19.81
CA ALA A 34 -30.68 -7.36 -19.48
C ALA A 34 -31.39 -6.82 -20.75
N ALA A 35 -30.64 -6.25 -21.70
CA ALA A 35 -31.19 -5.75 -22.96
C ALA A 35 -31.82 -6.81 -23.87
N ARG A 36 -31.53 -8.10 -23.64
CA ARG A 36 -32.13 -9.23 -24.38
C ARG A 36 -33.42 -9.74 -23.74
N MET A 37 -33.78 -9.24 -22.57
CA MET A 37 -34.96 -9.68 -21.82
C MET A 37 -36.08 -8.65 -22.00
N ASP A 38 -37.22 -9.08 -22.54
CA ASP A 38 -38.39 -8.23 -22.77
C ASP A 38 -39.29 -8.21 -21.53
N LEU A 39 -38.74 -7.71 -20.41
CA LEU A 39 -39.41 -7.62 -19.11
C LEU A 39 -39.09 -6.26 -18.47
N ASP A 40 -40.09 -5.56 -17.93
CA ASP A 40 -39.92 -4.22 -17.33
C ASP A 40 -38.78 -4.14 -16.28
N PRO A 41 -38.59 -5.12 -15.36
CA PRO A 41 -37.47 -5.09 -14.42
C PRO A 41 -36.10 -5.16 -15.10
N ALA A 42 -36.00 -5.81 -16.27
CA ALA A 42 -34.75 -5.89 -17.03
C ALA A 42 -34.42 -4.55 -17.68
N GLN A 43 -35.42 -3.77 -18.09
CA GLN A 43 -35.22 -2.41 -18.60
C GLN A 43 -34.71 -1.47 -17.51
N GLY A 44 -35.31 -1.53 -16.30
CA GLY A 44 -34.84 -0.77 -15.14
C GLY A 44 -33.39 -1.11 -14.75
N LEU A 45 -33.04 -2.40 -14.76
CA LEU A 45 -31.67 -2.85 -14.53
C LEU A 45 -30.70 -2.34 -15.62
N ALA A 46 -31.11 -2.35 -16.89
CA ALA A 46 -30.27 -1.86 -17.99
C ALA A 46 -29.93 -0.37 -17.84
N LEU A 47 -30.90 0.47 -17.46
CA LEU A 47 -30.68 1.89 -17.19
C LEU A 47 -29.74 2.13 -16.01
N ALA A 48 -29.90 1.37 -14.92
CA ALA A 48 -29.01 1.46 -13.76
C ALA A 48 -27.57 1.04 -14.10
N LEU A 49 -27.41 0.00 -14.92
CA LEU A 49 -26.10 -0.44 -15.40
C LEU A 49 -25.47 0.58 -16.34
N ASP A 50 -26.24 1.27 -17.19
CA ASP A 50 -25.72 2.34 -18.04
C ASP A 50 -25.14 3.49 -17.21
N ALA A 51 -25.85 3.92 -16.16
CA ALA A 51 -25.32 4.93 -15.24
C ALA A 51 -24.06 4.46 -14.49
N ALA A 52 -24.04 3.21 -14.01
CA ALA A 52 -22.89 2.65 -13.31
C ALA A 52 -21.66 2.51 -14.23
N ILE A 53 -21.86 2.10 -15.49
CA ILE A 53 -20.78 2.01 -16.49
C ILE A 53 -20.20 3.39 -16.78
N GLN A 54 -21.06 4.41 -16.97
CA GLN A 54 -20.59 5.78 -17.21
C GLN A 54 -19.76 6.32 -16.05
N GLU A 55 -20.18 6.07 -14.81
CA GLU A 55 -19.41 6.47 -13.63
C GLU A 55 -18.09 5.70 -13.52
N GLN A 56 -18.11 4.40 -13.79
CA GLN A 56 -16.91 3.58 -13.79
C GLN A 56 -15.92 4.04 -14.87
N ASP A 57 -16.39 4.45 -16.04
CA ASP A 57 -15.56 4.99 -17.12
C ASP A 57 -14.82 6.25 -16.67
N ARG A 58 -15.54 7.19 -16.05
CA ARG A 58 -14.93 8.42 -15.49
C ARG A 58 -13.88 8.10 -14.42
N LEU A 59 -14.17 7.17 -13.52
CA LEU A 59 -13.24 6.79 -12.45
C LEU A 59 -11.97 6.16 -13.03
N VAL A 60 -12.12 5.25 -14.00
CA VAL A 60 -11.00 4.60 -14.69
C VAL A 60 -10.16 5.61 -15.49
N GLU A 61 -10.80 6.57 -16.15
CA GLU A 61 -10.10 7.65 -16.87
C GLU A 61 -9.32 8.58 -15.93
N ALA A 62 -9.80 8.78 -14.70
CA ALA A 62 -9.13 9.60 -13.70
C ALA A 62 -7.91 8.92 -13.05
N LEU A 63 -7.89 7.58 -13.00
CA LEU A 63 -6.85 6.80 -12.32
C LEU A 63 -5.41 7.19 -12.72
N PRO A 64 -5.03 7.26 -14.01
CA PRO A 64 -3.67 7.63 -14.40
C PRO A 64 -3.24 9.02 -13.90
N GLY A 65 -4.17 9.98 -13.89
CA GLY A 65 -3.95 11.33 -13.37
C GLY A 65 -3.67 11.31 -11.87
N GLU A 66 -4.50 10.59 -11.10
CA GLU A 66 -4.31 10.42 -9.66
C GLU A 66 -2.98 9.76 -9.31
N LEU A 67 -2.57 8.71 -10.05
CA LEU A 67 -1.26 8.09 -9.87
C LEU A 67 -0.14 9.07 -10.15
N THR A 68 -0.21 9.80 -11.27
CA THR A 68 0.82 10.76 -11.67
C THR A 68 0.99 11.84 -10.60
N SER A 69 -0.11 12.46 -10.18
CA SER A 69 -0.10 13.49 -9.14
C SER A 69 0.34 12.94 -7.77
N PHE A 70 0.05 11.69 -7.45
CA PHE A 70 0.61 11.04 -6.25
C PHE A 70 2.13 10.89 -6.35
N MET A 71 2.63 10.37 -7.47
CA MET A 71 4.07 10.14 -7.69
C MET A 71 4.85 11.45 -7.70
N GLU A 72 4.35 12.49 -8.36
CA GLU A 72 4.94 13.83 -8.37
C GLU A 72 5.09 14.38 -6.95
N ARG A 73 3.99 14.43 -6.19
CA ARG A 73 4.01 14.88 -4.78
C ARG A 73 4.95 14.07 -3.92
N LEU A 74 5.02 12.75 -4.13
CA LEU A 74 5.92 11.88 -3.39
C LEU A 74 7.39 12.16 -3.69
N PHE A 75 7.75 12.37 -4.96
CA PHE A 75 9.13 12.63 -5.37
C PHE A 75 9.60 14.05 -5.05
N GLU A 76 8.68 15.03 -5.05
CA GLU A 76 8.92 16.40 -4.59
C GLU A 76 8.99 16.51 -3.07
N SER A 77 8.41 15.54 -2.33
CA SER A 77 8.42 15.57 -0.87
C SER A 77 9.84 15.49 -0.30
N PRO A 78 10.09 16.11 0.86
CA PRO A 78 11.37 16.02 1.56
C PRO A 78 11.60 14.64 2.21
N ILE A 79 10.76 13.65 1.92
CA ILE A 79 10.86 12.30 2.49
C ILE A 79 12.11 11.62 1.92
N GLU A 80 13.04 11.31 2.81
CA GLU A 80 14.20 10.48 2.46
C GLU A 80 13.73 9.09 2.00
N ARG A 81 14.19 8.70 0.81
CA ARG A 81 14.01 7.36 0.25
C ARG A 81 15.22 6.52 0.63
N ILE A 82 14.97 5.42 1.33
CA ILE A 82 16.01 4.47 1.75
C ILE A 82 16.14 3.47 0.62
N SER A 83 17.18 3.63 -0.21
CA SER A 83 17.49 2.69 -1.30
C SER A 83 17.93 1.34 -0.73
N GLU A 84 17.61 0.27 -1.44
CA GLU A 84 18.09 -1.06 -1.14
C GLU A 84 19.57 -1.18 -1.52
N ASP A 85 20.38 -1.64 -0.59
CA ASP A 85 21.76 -2.04 -0.83
C ASP A 85 21.97 -3.51 -0.44
N TYR A 86 23.19 -4.00 -0.63
CA TYR A 86 23.55 -5.38 -0.35
C TYR A 86 23.22 -5.79 1.09
N GLU A 87 23.47 -4.93 2.09
CA GLU A 87 23.23 -5.26 3.49
C GLU A 87 21.73 -5.36 3.79
N ILE A 88 20.93 -4.46 3.22
CA ILE A 88 19.46 -4.52 3.32
C ILE A 88 18.94 -5.82 2.73
N VAL A 89 19.38 -6.19 1.52
CA VAL A 89 18.92 -7.41 0.84
C VAL A 89 19.35 -8.67 1.59
N ARG A 90 20.61 -8.71 2.04
CA ARG A 90 21.16 -9.83 2.81
C ARG A 90 20.39 -10.03 4.12
N ARG A 91 20.11 -8.95 4.84
CA ARG A 91 19.33 -8.97 6.08
C ARG A 91 17.88 -9.39 5.83
N ALA A 92 17.25 -8.86 4.78
CA ALA A 92 15.89 -9.23 4.40
C ALA A 92 15.78 -10.73 4.09
N HIS A 93 16.76 -11.31 3.40
CA HIS A 93 16.79 -12.76 3.15
C HIS A 93 16.79 -13.57 4.46
N GLY A 94 17.60 -13.18 5.44
CA GLY A 94 17.59 -13.82 6.76
C GLY A 94 16.27 -13.66 7.51
N TYR A 95 15.59 -12.51 7.37
CA TYR A 95 14.30 -12.27 8.01
C TYR A 95 13.14 -13.07 7.42
N VAL A 96 13.17 -13.39 6.12
CA VAL A 96 12.14 -14.25 5.51
C VAL A 96 12.07 -15.59 6.23
N GLU A 97 13.22 -16.19 6.54
CA GLU A 97 13.28 -17.50 7.19
C GLU A 97 13.13 -17.40 8.70
N SER A 98 13.83 -16.46 9.34
CA SER A 98 13.89 -16.38 10.81
C SER A 98 12.66 -15.74 11.46
N LEU A 99 11.93 -14.88 10.73
CA LEU A 99 10.79 -14.13 11.25
C LEU A 99 9.47 -14.47 10.54
N GLU A 100 9.49 -15.43 9.61
CA GLU A 100 8.34 -15.85 8.80
C GLU A 100 7.65 -14.68 8.07
N LEU A 101 8.42 -13.71 7.61
CA LEU A 101 7.91 -12.52 6.91
C LEU A 101 7.76 -12.77 5.41
N SER A 102 6.81 -12.06 4.81
CA SER A 102 6.78 -11.93 3.35
C SER A 102 8.09 -11.27 2.86
N ARG A 103 8.49 -11.53 1.61
CA ARG A 103 9.69 -10.90 1.04
C ARG A 103 9.64 -9.37 1.08
N GLY A 104 8.45 -8.79 0.90
CA GLY A 104 8.23 -7.35 0.96
C GLY A 104 8.39 -6.81 2.38
N ASP A 105 7.70 -7.42 3.36
CA ASP A 105 7.79 -7.01 4.77
C ASP A 105 9.22 -7.18 5.32
N ALA A 106 9.92 -8.24 4.90
CA ALA A 106 11.32 -8.48 5.26
C ALA A 106 12.25 -7.38 4.71
N LEU A 107 12.05 -6.94 3.46
CA LEU A 107 12.79 -5.81 2.86
C LEU A 107 12.50 -4.51 3.60
N VAL A 108 11.23 -4.24 3.93
CA VAL A 108 10.83 -3.06 4.70
C VAL A 108 11.50 -3.04 6.06
N LEU A 109 11.43 -4.15 6.80
CA LEU A 109 12.07 -4.28 8.12
C LEU A 109 13.58 -4.09 8.01
N ALA A 110 14.24 -4.76 7.05
CA ALA A 110 15.67 -4.66 6.85
C ALA A 110 16.11 -3.23 6.51
N ALA A 111 15.39 -2.53 5.64
CA ALA A 111 15.69 -1.15 5.28
C ALA A 111 15.54 -0.20 6.48
N ILE A 112 14.49 -0.37 7.29
CA ILE A 112 14.26 0.44 8.49
C ILE A 112 15.35 0.19 9.53
N VAL A 113 15.68 -1.07 9.79
CA VAL A 113 16.70 -1.45 10.77
C VAL A 113 18.07 -0.97 10.32
N GLU A 114 18.43 -1.15 9.05
CA GLU A 114 19.73 -0.76 8.53
C GLU A 114 19.91 0.76 8.48
N HIS A 115 18.88 1.50 8.05
CA HIS A 115 18.85 2.96 8.18
C HIS A 115 18.93 3.40 9.65
N GLY A 116 18.29 2.62 10.54
CA GLY A 116 18.44 2.59 12.00
C GLY A 116 19.89 2.71 12.47
N HIS A 117 20.72 1.77 12.01
CA HIS A 117 22.11 1.68 12.43
C HIS A 117 22.95 2.85 11.94
N ARG A 118 22.61 3.42 10.77
CA ARG A 118 23.41 4.48 10.13
C ARG A 118 23.22 5.86 10.74
N ARG A 119 22.24 6.08 11.62
CA ARG A 119 22.05 7.37 12.32
C ARG A 119 21.81 7.14 13.81
N VAL A 120 22.88 7.18 14.59
CA VAL A 120 22.90 6.63 15.95
C VAL A 120 22.19 7.52 16.98
N ASP A 121 21.91 8.78 16.67
CA ASP A 121 21.41 9.78 17.64
C ASP A 121 20.01 10.33 17.30
N VAL A 122 19.15 9.51 16.67
CA VAL A 122 17.79 9.95 16.31
C VAL A 122 16.77 8.99 16.89
N ASP A 123 15.84 9.53 17.65
CA ASP A 123 14.65 8.83 18.09
C ASP A 123 13.82 8.38 16.89
N ARG A 124 13.48 7.09 16.84
CA ARG A 124 12.89 6.47 15.66
C ARG A 124 11.55 5.82 15.98
N ALA A 125 10.59 6.06 15.10
CA ALA A 125 9.34 5.32 15.07
C ALA A 125 9.13 4.69 13.70
N PHE A 126 8.52 3.51 13.70
CA PHE A 126 7.99 2.87 12.51
C PHE A 126 6.46 2.91 12.55
N LEU A 127 5.87 3.68 11.63
CA LEU A 127 4.42 3.77 11.45
C LEU A 127 3.96 2.76 10.40
N SER A 128 3.15 1.78 10.80
CA SER A 128 2.54 0.83 9.87
C SER A 128 1.23 0.27 10.40
N GLY A 129 0.24 0.14 9.51
CA GLY A 129 -1.03 -0.53 9.80
C GLY A 129 -0.91 -2.06 9.89
N ASN A 130 0.22 -2.66 9.48
CA ASN A 130 0.44 -4.10 9.50
C ASN A 130 0.76 -4.61 10.92
N THR A 131 -0.23 -4.54 11.80
CA THR A 131 -0.15 -5.04 13.18
C THR A 131 -0.02 -6.57 13.25
N LYS A 132 -0.42 -7.27 12.19
CA LYS A 132 -0.30 -8.72 12.10
C LYS A 132 1.17 -9.15 12.14
N ASP A 133 2.04 -8.45 11.43
CA ASP A 133 3.44 -8.85 11.31
C ASP A 133 4.37 -8.02 12.21
N PHE A 134 4.05 -6.74 12.45
CA PHE A 134 4.91 -5.81 13.20
C PHE A 134 4.37 -5.43 14.59
N GLY A 135 3.18 -5.92 14.95
CA GLY A 135 2.52 -5.57 16.22
C GLY A 135 3.25 -6.07 17.47
N HIS A 136 2.68 -5.73 18.63
CA HIS A 136 3.22 -6.18 19.91
C HIS A 136 3.23 -7.71 20.01
N GLY A 137 4.35 -8.29 20.47
CA GLY A 137 4.52 -9.73 20.60
C GLY A 137 4.87 -10.46 19.30
N ARG A 138 5.03 -9.73 18.18
CA ARG A 138 5.49 -10.31 16.91
C ARG A 138 7.01 -10.28 16.79
N PRO A 139 7.63 -11.27 16.12
CA PRO A 139 9.08 -11.31 15.92
C PRO A 139 9.66 -10.03 15.31
N ALA A 140 9.03 -9.48 14.26
CA ALA A 140 9.47 -8.22 13.66
C ALA A 140 9.32 -7.02 14.60
N GLY A 141 8.26 -6.98 15.41
CA GLY A 141 8.07 -5.96 16.45
C GLY A 141 9.13 -6.04 17.55
N SER A 142 9.58 -7.25 17.89
CA SER A 142 10.70 -7.47 18.81
C SER A 142 12.03 -7.02 18.22
N GLU A 143 12.30 -7.30 16.95
CA GLU A 143 13.49 -6.82 16.24
C GLU A 143 13.56 -5.29 16.22
N LEU A 144 12.45 -4.61 15.90
CA LEU A 144 12.36 -3.15 15.95
C LEU A 144 12.70 -2.61 17.35
N ARG A 145 12.10 -3.21 18.39
CA ARG A 145 12.32 -2.80 19.78
C ARG A 145 13.77 -3.00 20.23
N ALA A 146 14.39 -4.11 19.84
CA ALA A 146 15.80 -4.39 20.14
C ALA A 146 16.75 -3.35 19.54
N ARG A 147 16.30 -2.63 18.49
CA ARG A 147 17.03 -1.54 17.84
C ARG A 147 16.57 -0.14 18.29
N GLY A 148 15.74 -0.04 19.32
CA GLY A 148 15.21 1.23 19.82
C GLY A 148 14.18 1.88 18.89
N ILE A 149 13.60 1.14 17.95
CA ILE A 149 12.61 1.67 17.00
C ILE A 149 11.20 1.41 17.54
N LYS A 150 10.44 2.48 17.79
CA LYS A 150 9.09 2.40 18.34
C LYS A 150 8.06 2.08 17.24
N PHE A 151 7.42 0.92 17.31
CA PHE A 151 6.30 0.61 16.44
C PHE A 151 5.04 1.42 16.81
N MET A 152 4.35 1.95 15.80
CA MET A 152 3.10 2.69 15.95
C MET A 152 2.12 2.26 14.85
N ALA A 153 0.90 1.90 15.26
CA ALA A 153 -0.12 1.47 14.32
C ALA A 153 -0.94 2.61 13.72
N LYS A 154 -1.05 3.73 14.46
CA LYS A 154 -1.92 4.86 14.11
C LYS A 154 -1.11 6.13 13.93
N ALA A 155 -1.41 6.89 12.88
CA ALA A 155 -0.77 8.16 12.61
C ALA A 155 -0.94 9.16 13.77
N ARG A 156 -2.11 9.16 14.43
CA ARG A 156 -2.37 9.99 15.63
C ARG A 156 -1.36 9.74 16.75
N ASP A 157 -1.00 8.48 16.98
CA ASP A 157 -0.08 8.11 18.06
C ASP A 157 1.36 8.55 17.72
N ALA A 158 1.71 8.54 16.42
CA ALA A 158 2.97 9.09 15.92
C ALA A 158 3.04 10.61 16.03
N LEU A 159 1.97 11.31 15.66
CA LEU A 159 1.89 12.77 15.81
C LEU A 159 1.96 13.20 17.27
N GLY A 160 1.26 12.49 18.17
CA GLY A 160 1.33 12.76 19.60
C GLY A 160 2.73 12.53 20.18
N TRP A 161 3.44 11.51 19.71
CA TRP A 161 4.82 11.26 20.11
C TRP A 161 5.77 12.35 19.62
N LEU A 162 5.65 12.79 18.37
CA LEU A 162 6.44 13.90 17.82
C LEU A 162 6.19 15.23 18.54
N ALA A 163 4.96 15.45 19.04
CA ALA A 163 4.62 16.65 19.80
C ALA A 163 5.05 16.60 21.28
N SER A 164 5.46 15.43 21.78
CA SER A 164 5.84 15.21 23.18
C SER A 164 7.34 15.19 23.44
N GLY A 165 8.16 15.18 22.38
CA GLY A 165 9.62 15.31 22.44
C GLY A 165 10.05 16.75 22.17
#